data_AF-A0A2G9UIF3-F1
#
_entry.id   AF-A0A2G9UIF3-F1
#
_cell.length_a   1.000
_cell.length_b   1.000
_cell.length_c   1.000
_cell.angle_alpha   90.00
_cell.angle_beta   90.00
_cell.angle_gamma   90.00
#
_symmetry.space_group_name_H-M   'P 1'
#
loop_
_entity.id
_entity.type
_entity.pdbx_description
1 polymer ?
#
loop_
_entity_poly.entity_id
_entity_poly.type
_entity_poly.pdbx_seq_one_letter_code
_entity_poly.pdbx_strand_id
1 'polypeptide(L)'
;MTVPTCSELKNGQLIYAAGTPCKSDQDCTTYPRSTCNATETLCQVPSFETVPEGKSDQCSGNTGMTDSLRALFLKMHNYRRSNMALGKVKKENGRFFKNAADMEKMVRLVPTNFVDHS
;
A
#
# COMPACT_ATOMS: atom_id res chain seq x y z
N MET A 1 10.61 10.27 -9.76
CA MET A 1 10.14 9.06 -9.04
C MET A 1 11.28 8.61 -8.15
N THR A 2 11.23 8.94 -6.86
CA THR A 2 12.23 8.45 -5.90
C THR A 2 11.85 7.02 -5.58
N VAL A 3 12.61 6.07 -6.12
CA VAL A 3 12.68 4.70 -5.60
C VAL A 3 12.83 4.82 -4.08
N PRO A 4 12.13 4.03 -3.25
CA PRO A 4 12.42 4.02 -1.82
C PRO A 4 13.87 3.55 -1.69
N THR A 5 14.78 4.50 -1.55
CA THR A 5 16.18 4.22 -1.24
C THR A 5 16.13 3.47 0.07
N CYS A 6 16.61 2.22 0.09
CA CYS A 6 16.99 1.56 1.32
C CYS A 6 17.69 2.60 2.18
N SER A 7 17.07 2.97 3.30
CA SER A 7 17.52 4.07 4.14
C SER A 7 19.01 3.91 4.38
N GLU A 8 19.83 4.85 3.92
CA GLU A 8 21.28 4.79 4.09
C GLU A 8 21.60 4.63 5.58
N LEU A 9 22.31 3.56 5.94
CA LEU A 9 22.68 3.28 7.31
C LEU A 9 23.59 4.39 7.82
N LYS A 10 23.15 5.10 8.86
CA LYS A 10 23.95 6.17 9.47
C LYS A 10 24.96 5.59 10.46
N ASN A 11 26.09 6.28 10.65
CA ASN A 11 27.05 5.89 11.67
C ASN A 11 26.37 5.85 13.07
N GLY A 12 26.51 4.74 13.78
CA GLY A 12 25.84 4.49 15.06
C GLY A 12 24.38 3.99 14.95
N GLN A 13 23.83 3.80 13.75
CA GLN A 13 22.50 3.21 13.57
C GLN A 13 22.55 1.70 13.80
N LEU A 14 21.61 1.21 14.61
CA LEU A 14 21.42 -0.21 14.85
C LEU A 14 21.03 -0.91 13.55
N ILE A 15 21.88 -1.83 13.08
CA ILE A 15 21.63 -2.62 11.87
C ILE A 15 20.71 -3.83 12.10
N TYR A 16 20.68 -4.36 13.32
CA TYR A 16 19.76 -5.40 13.77
C TYR A 16 19.57 -5.31 15.29
N ALA A 17 18.42 -5.75 15.79
CA ALA A 17 18.20 -5.93 17.21
C ALA A 17 18.70 -7.31 17.66
N ALA A 18 19.54 -7.35 18.70
CA ALA A 18 19.93 -8.63 19.32
C ALA A 18 18.70 -9.28 19.98
N GLY A 19 18.52 -10.58 19.75
CA GLY A 19 17.36 -11.31 20.26
C GLY A 19 17.30 -12.75 19.74
N THR A 20 16.24 -13.46 20.09
CA THR A 20 15.97 -14.79 19.53
C THR A 20 15.46 -14.66 18.10
N PRO A 21 15.91 -15.53 17.17
CA PRO A 21 15.37 -15.53 15.81
C PRO A 21 13.89 -15.92 15.80
N CYS A 22 13.21 -15.62 14.68
CA CYS A 22 11.79 -15.94 14.53
C CYS A 22 11.56 -17.46 14.61
N LYS A 23 10.44 -17.85 15.21
CA LYS A 23 9.95 -19.23 15.29
C LYS A 23 8.60 -19.37 14.60
N SER A 24 7.83 -18.29 14.54
CA SER A 24 6.57 -18.23 13.80
C SER A 24 6.36 -16.85 13.17
N ASP A 25 5.39 -16.75 12.26
CA ASP A 25 5.08 -15.51 11.55
C ASP A 25 4.80 -14.32 12.48
N GLN A 26 4.30 -14.60 13.69
CA GLN A 26 4.01 -13.56 14.69
C GLN A 26 5.26 -12.85 15.22
N ASP A 27 6.44 -13.47 15.13
CA ASP A 27 7.70 -12.86 15.57
C ASP A 27 8.20 -11.80 14.57
N CYS A 28 7.72 -11.85 13.32
CA CYS A 28 8.15 -10.97 12.23
C CYS A 28 7.34 -9.67 12.19
N THR A 29 7.57 -8.81 13.19
CA THR A 29 6.77 -7.59 13.42
C THR A 29 7.27 -6.35 12.67
N THR A 30 8.52 -6.36 12.18
CA THR A 30 9.15 -5.19 11.54
C THR A 30 8.39 -4.71 10.30
N TYR A 31 7.95 -5.64 9.46
CA TYR A 31 7.16 -5.34 8.26
C TYR A 31 5.83 -6.10 8.30
N PRO A 32 4.68 -5.43 8.08
CA PRO A 32 3.38 -6.11 8.06
C PRO A 32 3.33 -7.23 7.01
N ARG A 33 2.71 -8.35 7.38
CA ARG A 33 2.57 -9.57 6.55
C ARG A 33 3.88 -10.31 6.25
N SER A 34 4.94 -10.06 7.01
CA SER A 34 6.13 -10.90 6.96
C SER A 34 5.84 -12.29 7.53
N THR A 35 6.48 -13.30 6.98
CA THR A 35 6.41 -14.69 7.46
C THR A 35 7.77 -15.13 7.97
N CYS A 36 7.79 -16.10 8.87
CA CYS A 36 9.03 -16.67 9.38
C CYS A 36 9.43 -17.89 8.55
N ASN A 37 10.61 -17.84 7.92
CA ASN A 37 11.24 -19.05 7.42
C ASN A 37 11.88 -19.78 8.60
N ALA A 38 11.21 -20.82 9.08
CA ALA A 38 11.67 -21.59 10.24
C ALA A 38 12.99 -22.35 10.00
N THR A 39 13.36 -22.64 8.75
CA THR A 39 14.60 -23.35 8.41
C THR A 39 15.80 -22.41 8.46
N GLU A 40 15.67 -21.23 7.87
CA GLU A 40 16.74 -20.21 7.85
C GLU A 40 16.72 -19.32 9.09
N THR A 41 15.63 -19.40 9.86
CA THR A 41 15.37 -18.56 11.05
C THR A 41 15.33 -17.06 10.72
N LEU A 42 14.85 -16.74 9.50
CA LEU A 42 14.78 -15.39 8.93
C LEU A 42 13.34 -14.96 8.67
N CYS A 43 13.04 -13.68 8.96
CA CYS A 43 11.79 -13.06 8.57
C CYS A 43 11.81 -12.69 7.08
N GLN A 44 10.94 -13.32 6.31
CA GLN A 44 10.75 -13.03 4.90
C GLN A 44 9.67 -11.96 4.77
N VAL A 45 10.08 -10.79 4.27
CA VAL A 45 9.12 -9.78 3.85
C VAL A 45 8.38 -10.31 2.63
N PRO A 46 7.06 -10.06 2.51
CA PRO A 46 6.35 -10.40 1.28
C PRO A 46 7.05 -9.68 0.13
N SER A 47 7.44 -10.42 -0.90
CA SER A 47 7.76 -9.78 -2.17
C SER A 47 6.55 -8.93 -2.52
N PHE A 48 6.78 -7.67 -2.89
CA PHE A 48 5.69 -6.88 -3.47
C PHE A 48 5.12 -7.73 -4.58
N GLU A 49 3.85 -8.13 -4.41
CA GLU A 49 3.18 -9.07 -5.29
C GLU A 49 3.52 -8.71 -6.73
N THR A 50 3.84 -9.73 -7.53
CA THR A 50 3.99 -9.58 -8.98
C THR A 50 2.87 -8.68 -9.47
N VAL A 51 3.24 -7.57 -10.14
CA VAL A 51 2.27 -6.61 -10.65
C VAL A 51 1.19 -7.42 -11.36
N PRO A 52 -0.09 -7.31 -10.97
CA PRO A 52 -1.14 -8.14 -11.55
C PRO A 52 -1.12 -8.03 -13.07
N GLU A 53 -0.68 -9.10 -13.73
CA GLU A 53 -0.69 -9.17 -15.19
C GLU A 53 -2.15 -9.14 -15.67
N GLY A 54 -2.35 -8.65 -16.88
CA GLY A 54 -3.70 -8.52 -17.41
C GLY A 54 -3.79 -7.60 -18.61
N LYS A 55 -4.97 -7.59 -19.23
CA LYS A 55 -5.28 -6.71 -20.35
C LYS A 55 -5.65 -5.30 -19.88
N SER A 56 -5.63 -4.37 -20.81
CA SER A 56 -6.08 -2.99 -20.64
C SER A 56 -7.37 -2.76 -21.43
N ASP A 57 -8.40 -3.58 -21.19
CA ASP A 57 -9.63 -3.52 -21.98
C ASP A 57 -10.43 -2.24 -21.67
N GLN A 58 -10.36 -1.75 -20.42
CA GLN A 58 -11.04 -0.51 -20.00
C GLN A 58 -10.45 0.76 -20.61
N CYS A 59 -9.17 0.72 -20.96
CA CYS A 59 -8.45 1.84 -21.55
C CYS A 59 -7.54 1.31 -22.65
N SER A 60 -8.16 0.88 -23.75
CA SER A 60 -7.50 0.22 -24.88
C SER A 60 -6.41 1.06 -25.54
N GLY A 61 -6.45 2.40 -25.41
CA GLY A 61 -5.43 3.31 -25.94
C GLY A 61 -4.17 3.46 -25.08
N ASN A 62 -4.15 2.90 -23.86
CA ASN A 62 -3.04 3.10 -22.92
C ASN A 62 -2.26 1.81 -22.69
N THR A 63 -0.93 1.87 -22.80
CA THR A 63 -0.02 0.77 -22.48
C THR A 63 0.59 0.94 -21.07
N GLY A 64 1.12 -0.14 -20.48
CA GLY A 64 1.78 -0.09 -19.17
C GLY A 64 0.85 -0.10 -17.94
N MET A 65 -0.45 -0.33 -18.13
CA MET A 65 -1.43 -0.45 -17.05
C MET A 65 -2.47 -1.52 -17.39
N THR A 66 -2.77 -2.38 -16.42
CA THR A 66 -3.75 -3.46 -16.55
C THR A 66 -5.05 -3.10 -15.82
N ASP A 67 -6.14 -3.72 -16.22
CA ASP A 67 -7.45 -3.54 -15.61
C ASP A 67 -7.51 -4.00 -14.15
N SER A 68 -6.77 -5.05 -13.82
CA SER A 68 -6.56 -5.54 -12.46
C SER A 68 -5.82 -4.50 -11.62
N LEU A 69 -4.78 -3.89 -12.16
CA LEU A 69 -4.01 -2.85 -11.48
C LEU A 69 -4.84 -1.58 -11.28
N ARG A 70 -5.67 -1.17 -12.26
CA ARG A 70 -6.62 -0.05 -12.09
C ARG A 70 -7.60 -0.31 -10.96
N ALA A 71 -8.19 -1.50 -10.90
CA ALA A 71 -9.11 -1.89 -9.84
C ALA A 71 -8.44 -1.87 -8.47
N LEU A 72 -7.20 -2.37 -8.39
CA LEU A 72 -6.41 -2.34 -7.16
C LEU A 72 -6.13 -0.90 -6.70
N PHE A 73 -5.66 -0.02 -7.59
CA PHE A 73 -5.45 1.38 -7.25
C PHE A 73 -6.73 2.06 -6.80
N LEU A 74 -7.84 1.88 -7.52
CA LEU A 74 -9.14 2.47 -7.14
C LEU A 74 -9.59 2.02 -5.75
N LYS A 75 -9.47 0.71 -5.46
CA LYS A 75 -9.80 0.12 -4.16
C LYS A 75 -8.95 0.72 -3.05
N MET A 76 -7.62 0.77 -3.26
CA MET A 76 -6.69 1.26 -2.24
C MET A 76 -6.81 2.77 -2.00
N HIS A 77 -7.10 3.56 -3.03
CA HIS A 77 -7.38 4.99 -2.88
C HIS A 77 -8.66 5.22 -2.07
N ASN A 78 -9.75 4.53 -2.42
CA ASN A 78 -11.01 4.64 -1.68
C ASN A 78 -10.87 4.17 -0.22
N TYR A 79 -10.12 3.11 0.03
CA TYR A 79 -9.80 2.66 1.40
C TYR A 79 -9.06 3.74 2.20
N ARG A 80 -8.02 4.37 1.62
CA ARG A 80 -7.28 5.46 2.27
C ARG A 80 -8.13 6.72 2.46
N ARG A 81 -8.92 7.12 1.46
CA ARG A 81 -9.87 8.25 1.53
C ARG A 81 -10.88 8.04 2.65
N SER A 82 -11.45 6.85 2.76
CA SER A 82 -12.41 6.52 3.84
C SER A 82 -11.76 6.62 5.23
N ASN A 83 -10.57 6.05 5.43
CA ASN A 83 -9.88 6.15 6.71
C ASN A 83 -9.50 7.58 7.07
N MET A 84 -9.09 8.38 6.08
CA MET A 84 -8.81 9.80 6.27
C MET A 84 -10.08 10.58 6.63
N ALA A 85 -11.19 10.34 5.93
CA ALA A 85 -12.48 10.98 6.15
C ALA A 85 -13.09 10.65 7.53
N LEU A 86 -12.81 9.46 8.07
CA LEU A 86 -13.23 9.04 9.40
C LEU A 86 -12.26 9.49 10.52
N GLY A 87 -11.24 10.29 10.20
CA GLY A 87 -10.26 10.76 11.18
C GLY A 87 -9.38 9.65 11.77
N LYS A 88 -9.19 8.53 11.07
CA LYS A 88 -8.38 7.38 11.53
C LYS A 88 -6.91 7.47 11.16
N VAL A 89 -6.52 8.49 10.40
CA VAL A 89 -5.13 8.70 9.95
C VAL A 89 -4.48 9.77 10.81
N LYS A 90 -3.24 9.53 11.25
CA LYS A 90 -2.42 10.50 12.00
C LYS A 90 -1.59 11.35 11.04
N LYS A 91 -1.42 12.62 11.40
CA LYS A 91 -0.40 13.51 10.85
C LYS A 91 0.95 13.21 11.48
N GLU A 92 2.01 13.78 10.91
CA GLU A 92 3.36 13.70 11.46
C GLU A 92 3.44 14.21 12.92
N ASN A 93 2.68 15.24 13.26
CA ASN A 93 2.59 15.77 14.63
C ASN A 93 1.77 14.90 15.61
N GLY A 94 1.41 13.66 15.23
CA GLY A 94 0.68 12.71 16.06
C GLY A 94 -0.83 12.96 16.17
N ARG A 95 -1.33 14.13 15.75
CA ARG A 95 -2.77 14.44 15.75
C ARG A 95 -3.47 13.77 14.58
N PHE A 96 -4.71 13.33 14.79
CA PHE A 96 -5.54 12.79 13.72
C PHE A 96 -6.02 13.87 12.75
N PHE A 97 -6.27 13.48 11.50
CA PHE A 97 -7.03 14.31 10.57
C PHE A 97 -8.47 14.51 11.10
N LYS A 98 -9.06 15.66 10.80
CA LYS A 98 -10.48 15.92 11.12
C LYS A 98 -11.35 15.05 10.22
N ASN A 99 -12.56 14.74 10.69
CA ASN A 99 -13.54 14.06 9.85
C ASN A 99 -13.90 14.93 8.64
N ALA A 100 -14.06 14.31 7.48
CA ALA A 100 -14.56 14.98 6.29
C ALA A 100 -16.09 14.82 6.24
N ALA A 101 -16.81 15.92 5.99
CA ALA A 101 -18.27 15.88 5.87
C ALA A 101 -18.75 15.22 4.58
N ASP A 102 -17.95 15.32 3.50
CA ASP A 102 -18.35 14.87 2.18
C ASP A 102 -17.12 14.41 1.36
N MET A 103 -16.57 13.24 1.73
CA MET A 103 -15.47 12.64 0.97
C MET A 103 -16.02 11.68 -0.07
N GLU A 104 -16.13 12.16 -1.31
CA GLU A 104 -16.67 11.37 -2.42
C GLU A 104 -15.85 10.11 -2.72
N LYS A 105 -16.56 9.07 -3.19
CA LYS A 105 -15.94 7.82 -3.63
C LYS A 105 -15.44 7.98 -5.05
N MET A 106 -14.16 7.66 -5.26
CA MET A 106 -13.60 7.60 -6.61
C MET A 106 -14.25 6.46 -7.38
N VAL A 107 -14.60 6.74 -8.64
CA VAL A 107 -15.11 5.76 -9.60
C VAL A 107 -14.15 5.65 -10.78
N ARG A 108 -14.27 4.57 -11.55
CA ARG A 108 -13.55 4.43 -12.81
C ARG A 108 -14.08 5.47 -13.79
N LEU A 109 -13.19 6.28 -14.37
CA LEU A 109 -13.51 7.09 -15.54
C LEU A 109 -13.49 6.17 -16.76
N VAL A 110 -14.67 5.73 -17.19
CA VAL A 110 -14.84 5.19 -18.54
C VAL A 110 -15.00 6.40 -19.47
N PRO A 111 -14.41 6.42 -20.68
CA PRO A 111 -14.78 7.41 -21.68
C PRO A 111 -16.19 7.09 -22.21
N THR A 112 -17.18 7.18 -21.33
CA THR A 112 -18.58 7.30 -21.67
C THR A 112 -18.93 8.72 -21.30
N ASN A 113 -19.33 9.50 -22.30
CA ASN A 113 -19.84 10.86 -22.21
C ASN A 113 -20.31 11.21 -20.79
N PHE A 114 -19.64 12.19 -20.21
CA PHE A 114 -19.99 12.86 -18.98
C PHE A 114 -21.50 13.11 -18.92
N VAL A 115 -22.23 12.27 -18.18
CA VAL A 115 -23.53 12.62 -17.64
C VAL A 115 -23.40 12.50 -16.14
N ASP A 116 -22.89 13.59 -15.58
CA ASP A 116 -22.99 13.90 -14.17
C ASP A 116 -24.47 14.15 -13.85
N HIS A 117 -25.04 13.31 -12.99
CA HIS A 117 -26.26 13.64 -12.27
C HIS A 117 -25.97 13.50 -10.78
N SER A 118 -25.61 14.65 -10.20
CA SER A 118 -26.28 15.28 -9.05
C SER A 118 -26.62 14.38 -7.87
#